data_AF-A0A7K2MU97-F1
#
_entry.id   AF-A0A7K2MU97-F1
#
_cell.length_a   1.000
_cell.length_b   1.000
_cell.length_c   1.000
_cell.angle_alpha   90.00
_cell.angle_beta   90.00
_cell.angle_gamma   90.00
#
_symmetry.space_group_name_H-M   'P 1'
#
loop_
_entity.id
_entity.type
_entity.pdbx_description
1 polymer ?
#
loop_
_entity_poly.entity_id
_entity_poly.type
_entity_poly.pdbx_seq_one_letter_code
_entity_poly.pdbx_strand_id
1 'polypeptide(L)' 'MTVYIDPPTWPGHGRLWSHLVSDVSFAELHAFAAALGVPRRAFERDHYDLPAQRYADAVSAGAL' A
#
# COMPACT_ATOMS: atom_id res chain seq x y z
N MET A 1 -7.31 8.80 -10.47
CA MET A 1 -7.69 7.83 -9.43
C MET A 1 -6.90 6.60 -9.74
N THR A 2 -5.68 6.65 -9.24
CA THR A 2 -4.74 5.56 -9.36
C THR A 2 -4.14 5.40 -7.98
N VAL A 3 -4.22 4.19 -7.47
CA VAL A 3 -3.44 3.82 -6.31
C VAL A 3 -2.08 3.38 -6.83
N TYR A 4 -1.01 3.99 -6.33
CA TYR A 4 0.35 3.65 -6.73
C TYR A 4 1.01 2.79 -5.66
N ILE A 5 1.84 1.86 -6.10
CA ILE A 5 2.67 1.04 -5.23
C ILE A 5 4.11 1.00 -5.74
N ASP A 6 5.08 1.28 -4.89
CA ASP A 6 6.48 1.11 -5.25
C ASP A 6 6.95 -0.35 -5.10
N PRO A 7 7.96 -0.81 -5.87
CA PRO A 7 8.55 -2.11 -5.66
C PRO A 7 9.07 -2.27 -4.22
N PRO A 8 9.00 -3.48 -3.63
CA PRO A 8 9.35 -3.68 -2.24
C PRO A 8 10.86 -3.59 -2.03
N THR A 9 11.34 -2.36 -1.83
CA THR A 9 12.78 -2.02 -1.83
C THR A 9 13.20 -1.34 -0.53
N TRP A 10 12.25 -1.00 0.34
CA TRP A 10 12.51 -0.34 1.62
C TRP A 10 12.81 -1.36 2.72
N PRO A 11 14.02 -1.39 3.30
CA PRO A 11 14.35 -2.32 4.38
C PRO A 11 13.79 -1.85 5.71
N GLY A 12 13.12 -2.74 6.45
CA GLY A 12 12.59 -2.45 7.78
C GLY A 12 12.18 -3.73 8.52
N HIS A 13 12.45 -3.81 9.83
CA HIS A 13 12.07 -4.97 10.66
C HIS A 13 12.46 -6.35 10.08
N GLY A 14 13.61 -6.44 9.39
CA GLY A 14 14.08 -7.68 8.76
C GLY A 14 13.29 -8.10 7.50
N ARG A 15 12.56 -7.17 6.88
CA ARG A 15 11.73 -7.39 5.69
C ARG A 15 11.89 -6.23 4.70
N LEU A 16 11.42 -6.44 3.47
CA LEU A 16 11.25 -5.38 2.48
C LEU A 16 9.81 -4.90 2.47
N TRP A 17 9.64 -3.61 2.22
CA TRP A 17 8.37 -2.90 2.27
C TRP A 17 8.14 -2.09 0.99
N SER A 18 6.87 -1.93 0.68
CA SER A 18 6.33 -1.04 -0.34
C SER A 18 5.45 0.02 0.32
N HIS A 19 5.41 1.20 -0.26
CA HIS A 19 4.50 2.28 0.05
C HIS A 19 3.35 2.30 -0.96
N LEU A 20 2.14 2.37 -0.44
CA LEU A 20 0.91 2.49 -1.20
C LEU A 20 0.34 3.91 -1.01
N VAL A 21 0.11 4.63 -2.11
CA VAL A 21 -0.38 6.03 -2.10
C VAL A 21 -1.53 6.24 -3.09
N SER A 22 -2.30 7.31 -2.93
CA SER A 22 -3.29 7.78 -3.90
C SER A 22 -2.92 9.20 -4.36
N ASP A 23 -3.10 9.48 -5.66
CA ASP A 23 -2.93 10.82 -6.23
C ASP A 23 -4.15 11.74 -6.04
N VAL A 24 -5.28 11.19 -5.59
CA VAL A 24 -6.55 11.92 -5.47
C VAL A 24 -6.95 12.18 -4.02
N SER A 25 -6.95 11.16 -3.17
CA SER A 25 -7.41 11.31 -1.79
C SER A 25 -7.03 10.16 -0.87
N PHE A 26 -6.94 10.45 0.42
CA PHE A 26 -6.82 9.40 1.43
C PHE A 26 -8.08 8.53 1.54
N ALA A 27 -9.26 9.05 1.21
CA ALA A 27 -10.49 8.25 1.20
C ALA A 27 -10.40 7.08 0.21
N GLU A 28 -9.89 7.33 -1.01
CA GLU A 28 -9.59 6.28 -1.99
C GLU A 28 -8.55 5.30 -1.44
N LEU A 29 -7.45 5.82 -0.89
CA LEU A 29 -6.37 4.99 -0.36
C LEU A 29 -6.86 4.06 0.76
N HIS A 30 -7.69 4.56 1.66
CA HIS A 30 -8.28 3.77 2.74
C HIS A 30 -9.25 2.70 2.22
N ALA A 31 -10.07 3.04 1.22
CA ALA A 31 -10.99 2.08 0.61
C ALA A 31 -10.23 0.94 -0.07
N PHE A 32 -9.16 1.27 -0.82
CA PHE A 32 -8.32 0.28 -1.48
C PHE A 32 -7.58 -0.62 -0.48
N ALA A 33 -6.94 -0.03 0.54
CA ALA A 33 -6.28 -0.77 1.60
C ALA A 33 -7.25 -1.69 2.36
N ALA A 34 -8.46 -1.23 2.65
CA ALA A 34 -9.50 -2.04 3.28
C ALA A 34 -9.92 -3.23 2.41
N ALA A 35 -10.07 -3.03 1.09
CA ALA A 35 -10.38 -4.11 0.16
C ALA A 35 -9.27 -5.18 0.09
N LEU A 36 -8.00 -4.78 0.28
CA LEU A 36 -6.86 -5.70 0.43
C LEU A 36 -6.76 -6.35 1.83
N GLY A 37 -7.66 -6.02 2.77
CA GLY A 37 -7.58 -6.48 4.16
C GLY A 37 -6.37 -5.92 4.92
N VAL A 38 -5.85 -4.76 4.50
CA VAL A 38 -4.77 -4.05 5.19
C VAL A 38 -5.37 -3.25 6.35
N PRO A 39 -4.88 -3.44 7.59
CA PRO A 39 -5.47 -2.78 8.74
C PRO A 39 -5.21 -1.27 8.71
N ARG A 40 -6.17 -0.48 9.19
CA ARG A 40 -6.08 1.00 9.23
C ARG A 40 -4.85 1.54 9.96
N ARG A 41 -4.32 0.78 10.93
CA ARG A 41 -3.10 1.10 11.69
C ARG A 41 -1.80 1.05 10.87
N ALA A 42 -1.83 0.48 9.67
CA ALA A 42 -0.68 0.47 8.76
C ALA A 42 -0.60 1.75 7.91
N PHE A 43 -1.52 2.70 8.14
CA PHE A 43 -1.48 4.01 7.51
C PHE A 43 -0.55 4.95 8.29
N GLU A 44 0.47 5.45 7.62
CA GLU A 44 1.51 6.32 8.18
C GLU A 44 1.42 7.71 7.56
N ARG A 45 0.49 8.53 8.08
CA ARG A 45 0.22 9.94 7.73
C ARG A 45 -0.28 10.18 6.30
N ASP A 46 0.36 9.63 5.29
CA ASP A 46 0.06 9.85 3.87
C ASP A 46 0.08 8.58 3.00
N HIS A 47 0.61 7.47 3.51
CA HIS A 47 0.72 6.20 2.77
C HIS A 47 0.37 4.99 3.64
N TYR A 48 0.26 3.81 3.03
CA TYR A 48 0.30 2.53 3.74
C TYR A 48 1.62 1.81 3.51
N ASP A 49 2.17 1.24 4.57
CA ASP A 49 3.29 0.30 4.50
C ASP A 49 2.79 -1.12 4.26
N LEU A 50 3.23 -1.72 3.16
CA LEU A 50 2.93 -3.10 2.79
C LEU A 50 4.19 -3.95 2.82
N PRO A 51 4.20 -5.10 3.53
CA PRO A 51 5.31 -6.03 3.43
C PRO A 51 5.38 -6.62 2.01
N ALA A 52 6.58 -6.96 1.54
CA ALA A 52 6.84 -7.44 0.18
C ALA A 52 5.89 -8.55 -0.32
N GLN A 53 5.42 -9.43 0.57
CA GLN A 53 4.49 -10.50 0.21
C GLN A 53 3.13 -9.99 -0.30
N ARG A 54 2.73 -8.75 0.05
CA ARG A 54 1.48 -8.13 -0.39
C ARG A 54 1.61 -7.31 -1.67
N TYR A 55 2.82 -7.13 -2.20
CA TYR A 55 3.04 -6.34 -3.41
C TYR A 55 2.24 -6.90 -4.60
N ALA A 56 2.32 -8.21 -4.84
CA ALA A 56 1.60 -8.86 -5.92
C ALA A 56 0.08 -8.76 -5.75
N ASP A 57 -0.43 -8.81 -4.51
CA ASP A 57 -1.85 -8.66 -4.22
C ASP A 57 -2.33 -7.24 -4.56
N ALA A 58 -1.54 -6.22 -4.21
CA ALA A 58 -1.86 -4.83 -4.52
C ALA A 58 -1.86 -4.56 -6.03
N VAL A 59 -0.84 -5.06 -6.75
CA VAL A 59 -0.80 -4.97 -8.22
C VAL A 59 -2.00 -5.69 -8.85
N SER A 60 -2.34 -6.89 -8.35
CA SER A 60 -3.50 -7.65 -8.84
C SER A 60 -4.83 -6.95 -8.56
N ALA A 61 -4.90 -6.15 -7.49
CA ALA A 61 -6.05 -5.30 -7.16
C ALA A 61 -6.10 -3.99 -7.96
N GLY A 62 -5.12 -3.73 -8.83
CA GLY A 62 -5.09 -2.58 -9.73
C GLY A 62 -4.22 -1.41 -9.27
N ALA A 63 -3.36 -1.60 -8.26
CA ALA A 63 -2.32 -0.61 -7.98
C ALA A 63 -1.25 -0.62 -9.09
N LEU A 64 -0.73 0.55 -9.44
CA LEU A 64 0.26 0.75 -10.52
C LEU A 64 1.66 1.06 -9.99
#